data_AF-A0A4Y2D1S9-F1
#
_entry.id   AF-A0A4Y2D1S9-F1
#
_cell.length_a   1.000
_cell.length_b   1.000
_cell.length_c   1.000
_cell.angle_alpha   90.00
_cell.angle_beta   90.00
_cell.angle_gamma   90.00
#
_symmetry.space_group_name_H-M   'P 1'
#
loop_
_entity.id
_entity.type
_entity.pdbx_description
1 polymer ?
#
loop_
_entity_poly.entity_id
_entity_poly.type
_entity_poly.pdbx_seq_one_letter_code
_entity_poly.pdbx_strand_id
1 'polypeptide(L)'
;MFPLYRSCTEALQQTVCTHSDDDRALTGTWVSEELKKAKSMGYEIAKIYEVYHFSESSTELFKSYIDLFLRLKQESSGWPTECVTEETKKEYIESYAQREGIDLNTESIQVNPGRRSVAK
;
A
#
# COMPACT_ATOMS: atom_id res chain seq x y z
N MET A 1 11.02 -6.04 -8.76
CA MET A 1 11.19 -6.81 -10.01
C MET A 1 10.66 -8.21 -9.72
N PHE A 2 9.64 -8.69 -10.43
CA PHE A 2 9.23 -10.10 -10.38
C PHE A 2 10.06 -10.83 -11.44
N PRO A 3 11.21 -11.42 -11.08
CA PRO A 3 11.99 -12.16 -12.05
C PRO A 3 11.16 -13.31 -12.59
N LEU A 4 11.03 -13.41 -13.91
CA LEU A 4 10.33 -14.53 -14.53
C LEU A 4 10.96 -15.85 -14.10
N TYR A 5 12.31 -15.91 -14.04
CA TYR A 5 13.08 -17.08 -13.62
C TYR A 5 14.23 -16.69 -12.71
N ARG A 6 14.38 -17.36 -11.56
CA ARG A 6 15.50 -17.14 -10.63
C ARG A 6 16.84 -17.30 -11.33
N SER A 7 17.07 -18.46 -11.94
CA SER A 7 18.33 -18.82 -12.58
C SER A 7 18.72 -17.86 -13.71
N CYS A 8 17.76 -17.44 -14.54
CA CYS A 8 18.03 -16.46 -15.60
C CYS A 8 18.30 -15.06 -15.05
N THR A 9 17.68 -14.69 -13.92
CA THR A 9 17.91 -13.39 -13.28
C THR A 9 19.26 -13.35 -12.60
N GLU A 10 19.63 -14.41 -11.88
CA GLU A 10 20.96 -14.57 -11.26
C GLU A 10 22.06 -14.57 -12.32
N ALA A 11 21.83 -15.20 -13.48
CA ALA A 11 22.77 -15.25 -14.60
C ALA A 11 22.70 -14.05 -15.55
N LEU A 12 21.80 -13.07 -15.31
CA LEU A 12 21.52 -11.92 -16.20
C LEU A 12 21.29 -12.33 -17.67
N GLN A 13 20.68 -13.48 -17.88
CA GLN A 13 20.58 -14.12 -19.18
C GLN A 13 19.68 -13.31 -20.12
N GLN A 14 20.22 -12.96 -21.29
CA GLN A 14 19.54 -12.18 -22.33
C GLN A 14 18.96 -13.05 -23.46
N THR A 15 19.22 -14.36 -23.43
CA THR A 15 18.77 -15.33 -24.43
C THR A 15 17.50 -16.06 -23.99
N VAL A 16 16.82 -16.70 -24.94
CA VAL A 16 15.65 -17.54 -24.64
C VAL A 16 16.02 -18.58 -23.60
N CYS A 17 15.27 -18.61 -22.51
CA CYS A 17 15.47 -19.55 -21.43
C CYS A 17 15.22 -20.99 -21.90
N THR A 18 16.18 -21.88 -21.65
CA THR A 18 16.09 -23.32 -21.97
C THR A 18 15.94 -24.18 -20.71
N HIS A 19 15.78 -23.55 -19.54
CA HIS A 19 15.60 -24.25 -18.27
C HIS A 19 14.23 -24.93 -18.23
N SER A 20 14.16 -26.09 -17.57
CA SER A 20 12.90 -26.76 -17.31
C SER A 20 12.03 -25.94 -16.35
N ASP A 21 10.74 -26.25 -16.28
CA ASP A 21 9.85 -25.58 -15.32
C ASP A 21 10.28 -25.85 -13.86
N ASP A 22 10.87 -27.01 -13.58
CA ASP A 22 11.45 -27.36 -12.27
C ASP A 22 12.66 -26.49 -11.93
N ASP A 23 13.57 -26.27 -12.88
CA ASP A 23 14.73 -25.40 -12.71
C ASP A 23 14.34 -23.92 -12.53
N ARG A 24 13.13 -23.56 -12.97
CA ARG A 24 12.54 -22.22 -12.89
C ARG A 24 11.71 -22.02 -11.63
N ALA A 25 11.36 -23.09 -10.93
CA ALA A 25 10.49 -23.03 -9.77
C ALA A 25 11.13 -22.24 -8.62
N LEU A 26 10.36 -21.31 -8.06
CA LEU A 26 10.77 -20.58 -6.86
C LEU A 26 10.30 -21.38 -5.63
N THR A 27 11.22 -21.58 -4.67
CA THR A 27 10.90 -22.18 -3.37
C THR A 27 11.17 -21.15 -2.27
N GLY A 28 10.20 -20.96 -1.38
CA GLY A 28 10.23 -19.92 -0.36
C GLY A 28 8.92 -19.85 0.43
N THR A 29 8.81 -18.82 1.26
CA THR A 29 7.61 -18.51 2.04
C THR A 29 7.07 -17.17 1.59
N TRP A 30 5.77 -17.12 1.30
CA TRP A 30 5.09 -15.92 0.81
C TRP A 30 3.79 -15.70 1.56
N VAL A 31 3.37 -14.44 1.67
CA VAL A 31 2.03 -14.14 2.16
C VAL A 31 1.00 -14.44 1.08
N SER A 32 -0.23 -14.77 1.48
CA SER A 32 -1.28 -15.18 0.53
C SER A 32 -1.57 -14.14 -0.55
N GLU A 33 -1.44 -12.84 -0.25
CA GLU A 33 -1.66 -11.76 -1.22
C GLU A 33 -0.59 -11.73 -2.33
N GLU A 34 0.67 -12.04 -2.01
CA GLU A 34 1.73 -12.16 -3.02
C GLU A 34 1.46 -13.33 -3.97
N LEU A 35 1.00 -14.46 -3.44
CA LEU A 35 0.64 -15.63 -4.25
C LEU A 35 -0.58 -15.36 -5.14
N LYS A 36 -1.60 -14.67 -4.62
CA LYS A 36 -2.75 -14.21 -5.43
C LYS A 36 -2.29 -13.32 -6.58
N LYS A 37 -1.38 -12.38 -6.31
CA LYS A 37 -0.81 -11.51 -7.34
C LYS A 37 -0.01 -12.32 -8.36
N ALA A 38 0.82 -13.26 -7.93
CA ALA A 38 1.60 -14.13 -8.81
C ALA A 38 0.68 -14.94 -9.75
N LYS A 39 -0.41 -15.55 -9.23
CA LYS A 39 -1.39 -16.25 -10.09
C LYS A 39 -2.02 -15.31 -11.12
N SER A 40 -2.36 -14.06 -10.75
CA SER A 40 -2.89 -13.08 -11.71
C SER A 40 -1.91 -12.71 -12.82
N MET A 41 -0.61 -12.94 -12.60
CA MET A 41 0.46 -12.70 -13.57
C MET A 41 0.86 -13.96 -14.36
N GLY A 42 0.11 -15.05 -14.22
CA GLY A 42 0.32 -16.30 -14.96
C GLY A 42 1.29 -17.30 -14.30
N TYR A 43 1.69 -17.06 -13.05
CA TYR A 43 2.48 -18.04 -12.31
C TYR A 43 1.59 -19.18 -11.79
N GLU A 44 2.15 -20.38 -11.75
CA GLU A 44 1.48 -21.57 -11.21
C GLU A 44 2.13 -22.00 -9.88
N ILE A 45 1.30 -22.50 -8.97
CA ILE A 45 1.77 -23.05 -7.69
C ILE A 45 2.11 -24.52 -7.94
N ALA A 46 3.39 -24.83 -8.05
CA ALA A 46 3.87 -26.20 -8.28
C ALA A 46 3.66 -27.10 -7.05
N LYS A 47 3.95 -26.59 -5.84
CA LYS A 47 3.87 -27.36 -4.59
C LYS A 47 3.62 -26.47 -3.38
N ILE A 48 2.80 -26.95 -2.45
CA ILE A 48 2.56 -26.32 -1.14
C ILE A 48 3.12 -27.27 -0.08
N TYR A 49 3.99 -26.76 0.79
CA TYR A 49 4.60 -27.53 1.89
C TYR A 49 3.86 -27.33 3.20
N GLU A 50 3.53 -26.08 3.52
CA GLU A 50 2.87 -25.69 4.77
C GLU A 50 1.98 -24.46 4.51
N VAL A 51 0.87 -24.36 5.26
CA VAL A 51 -0.05 -23.21 5.21
C VAL A 51 -0.39 -22.78 6.63
N TYR A 52 -0.10 -21.52 6.95
CA TYR A 52 -0.58 -20.87 8.17
C TYR A 52 -1.90 -20.18 7.87
N HIS A 53 -3.00 -20.81 8.25
CA HIS A 53 -4.35 -20.28 8.02
C HIS A 53 -4.86 -19.53 9.24
N PHE A 54 -5.26 -18.28 9.03
CA PHE A 54 -5.95 -17.46 10.02
C PHE A 54 -7.42 -17.37 9.60
N SER A 55 -8.32 -17.91 10.42
CA SER A 55 -9.76 -17.96 10.14
C SER A 55 -10.42 -16.58 10.21
N GLU A 56 -9.83 -15.68 10.98
CA GLU A 56 -10.33 -14.33 11.20
C GLU A 56 -9.45 -13.30 10.50
N SER A 57 -10.08 -12.24 10.01
CA SER A 57 -9.40 -11.07 9.46
C SER A 57 -10.14 -9.81 9.92
N SER A 58 -9.40 -8.70 10.00
CA SER A 58 -9.96 -7.41 10.40
C SER A 58 -9.25 -6.27 9.68
N THR A 59 -10.02 -5.25 9.33
CA THR A 59 -9.53 -3.97 8.79
C THR A 59 -9.36 -2.91 9.88
N GLU A 60 -9.72 -3.20 11.13
CA GLU A 60 -9.88 -2.19 12.17
C GLU A 60 -8.63 -2.01 13.05
N LEU A 61 -7.75 -3.01 13.14
CA LEU A 61 -6.63 -3.04 14.10
C LEU A 61 -5.74 -1.79 14.06
N PHE A 62 -5.45 -1.29 12.86
CA PHE A 62 -4.58 -0.12 12.67
C PHE A 62 -5.33 1.12 12.16
N LYS A 63 -6.65 1.02 11.96
CA LYS A 63 -7.44 2.06 11.31
C LYS A 63 -7.36 3.38 12.07
N SER A 64 -7.72 3.39 13.36
CA SER A 64 -7.68 4.59 14.18
C SER A 64 -6.29 5.22 14.31
N TYR A 65 -5.25 4.39 14.34
CA TYR A 65 -3.86 4.83 14.33
C TYR A 65 -3.53 5.53 13.00
N ILE A 66 -3.84 4.90 11.86
CA ILE A 66 -3.59 5.46 10.53
C ILE A 66 -4.40 6.75 10.31
N ASP A 67 -5.68 6.76 10.68
CA ASP A 67 -6.58 7.92 10.55
C ASP A 67 -6.04 9.13 11.32
N LEU A 68 -5.55 8.91 12.54
CA LEU A 68 -4.91 9.95 13.35
C LEU A 68 -3.73 10.58 12.61
N PHE A 69 -2.84 9.78 12.05
CA PHE A 69 -1.64 10.29 11.37
C PHE A 69 -1.94 10.90 10.00
N LEU A 70 -2.93 10.38 9.27
CA LEU A 70 -3.43 10.98 8.04
C LEU A 70 -4.00 12.37 8.32
N ARG A 71 -4.86 12.50 9.33
CA ARG A 71 -5.38 13.81 9.78
C ARG A 71 -4.25 14.77 10.12
N LEU A 72 -3.30 14.37 10.96
CA LEU A 72 -2.18 15.22 11.36
C LEU A 72 -1.32 15.66 10.16
N LYS A 73 -1.06 14.77 9.20
CA LYS A 73 -0.33 15.10 7.96
C LYS A 73 -1.10 16.12 7.12
N GLN A 74 -2.42 15.92 6.99
CA GLN A 74 -3.27 16.77 6.18
C GLN A 74 -3.40 18.18 6.78
N GLU A 75 -3.73 18.27 8.07
CA GLU A 75 -3.83 19.54 8.79
C GLU A 75 -2.50 20.30 8.81
N SER A 76 -1.37 19.60 8.90
CA SER A 76 -0.05 20.23 8.87
C SER A 76 0.42 20.68 7.48
N SER A 77 -0.30 20.32 6.42
CA SER A 77 0.03 20.74 5.06
C SER A 77 -0.54 22.13 4.72
N GLY A 78 -1.41 22.67 5.58
CA GLY A 78 -2.13 23.92 5.31
C GLY A 78 -3.26 23.74 4.29
N TRP A 79 -3.90 24.85 3.95
CA TRP A 79 -5.00 24.87 2.99
C TRP A 79 -4.48 24.65 1.56
N PRO A 80 -5.17 23.83 0.74
CA PRO A 80 -4.94 23.79 -0.69
C PRO A 80 -5.09 25.16 -1.35
N THR A 81 -4.42 25.38 -2.48
CA THR A 81 -4.43 26.66 -3.20
C THR A 81 -5.81 27.11 -3.67
N GLU A 82 -6.70 26.15 -3.91
CA GLU A 82 -8.10 26.31 -4.32
C GLU A 82 -9.02 26.72 -3.15
N CYS A 83 -8.58 26.53 -1.90
CA CYS A 83 -9.35 26.80 -0.69
C CYS A 83 -9.24 28.27 -0.25
N VAL A 84 -9.65 29.20 -1.13
CA VAL A 84 -9.55 30.65 -0.89
C VAL A 84 -10.74 31.20 -0.11
N THR A 85 -11.96 30.72 -0.38
CA THR A 85 -13.19 31.20 0.27
C THR A 85 -13.67 30.23 1.33
N GLU A 86 -14.58 30.66 2.20
CA GLU A 86 -15.14 29.78 3.24
C GLU A 86 -15.96 28.63 2.63
N GLU A 87 -16.59 28.86 1.48
CA GLU A 87 -17.30 27.82 0.73
C GLU A 87 -16.34 26.74 0.23
N THR A 88 -15.22 27.12 -0.41
CA THR A 88 -14.26 26.15 -0.94
C THR A 88 -13.50 25.41 0.17
N LYS A 89 -13.25 26.07 1.31
CA LYS A 89 -12.75 25.39 2.52
C LYS A 89 -13.74 24.37 3.05
N LYS A 90 -15.02 24.72 3.14
CA LYS A 90 -16.06 23.82 3.64
C LYS A 90 -16.21 22.59 2.72
N GLU A 91 -16.29 22.82 1.41
CA GLU A 91 -16.31 21.75 0.40
C GLU A 91 -15.10 20.83 0.53
N TYR A 92 -13.92 21.38 0.77
CA TYR A 92 -12.71 20.59 0.98
C TYR A 92 -12.82 19.67 2.20
N ILE A 93 -13.26 20.19 3.36
CA ILE A 93 -13.46 19.40 4.58
C ILE A 93 -14.48 18.28 4.34
N GLU A 94 -15.62 18.60 3.75
CA GLU A 94 -16.68 17.62 3.45
C GLU A 94 -16.18 16.54 2.48
N SER A 95 -15.43 16.93 1.44
CA SER A 95 -14.87 15.99 0.47
C SER A 95 -13.80 15.06 1.08
N TYR A 96 -13.06 15.53 2.09
CA TYR A 96 -12.04 14.74 2.77
C TYR A 96 -12.70 13.73 3.71
N ALA A 97 -13.69 14.17 4.48
CA ALA A 97 -14.50 13.28 5.32
C ALA A 97 -15.23 12.22 4.49
N GLN A 98 -15.78 12.57 3.33
CA GLN A 98 -16.47 11.62 2.46
C GLN A 98 -15.53 10.56 1.84
N ARG A 99 -14.34 10.98 1.39
CA ARG A 99 -13.41 10.07 0.69
C ARG A 99 -12.57 9.24 1.64
N GLU A 100 -12.04 9.88 2.69
CA GLU A 100 -11.07 9.25 3.60
C GLU A 100 -11.72 8.80 4.91
N GLY A 101 -12.96 9.24 5.22
CA GLY A 101 -13.60 8.95 6.50
C GLY A 101 -13.01 9.70 7.68
N ILE A 102 -12.25 10.77 7.42
CA ILE A 102 -11.48 11.52 8.42
C ILE A 102 -12.01 12.95 8.55
N ASP A 103 -12.39 13.32 9.77
CA ASP A 103 -12.78 14.69 10.10
C ASP A 103 -11.53 15.54 10.39
N LEU A 104 -11.33 16.58 9.58
CA LEU A 104 -10.25 17.56 9.76
C LEU A 104 -10.70 18.70 10.69
N ASN A 105 -9.83 19.12 11.59
CA ASN A 105 -10.05 20.33 12.39
C ASN A 105 -9.59 21.56 11.60
N THR A 106 -10.54 22.38 11.16
CA THR A 106 -10.30 23.61 10.38
C THR A 106 -9.31 24.57 11.04
N GLU A 107 -9.34 24.70 12.37
CA GLU A 107 -8.43 25.56 13.14
C GLU A 107 -7.00 25.01 13.17
N SER A 108 -6.84 23.71 12.96
CA SER A 108 -5.55 23.04 12.95
C SER A 108 -4.89 23.02 11.56
N ILE A 109 -5.62 23.44 10.51
CA ILE A 109 -5.11 23.48 9.14
C ILE A 109 -4.20 24.68 8.94
N GLN A 110 -2.90 24.42 9.01
CA GLN A 110 -1.85 25.40 8.78
C GLN A 110 -0.54 24.70 8.42
N VAL A 111 0.30 25.38 7.64
CA VAL A 111 1.61 24.83 7.25
C VAL A 111 2.46 24.63 8.51
N ASN A 112 2.74 23.37 8.84
CA ASN A 112 3.60 22.99 9.95
C ASN A 112 4.53 21.83 9.53
N PRO A 113 5.71 22.14 8.97
CA PRO A 113 6.64 21.13 8.48
C PRO A 113 7.12 20.17 9.57
N GLY A 114 7.34 20.68 10.79
CA GLY A 114 7.77 19.89 11.94
C GLY A 114 6.75 18.81 12.30
N ARG A 115 5.51 19.23 12.59
CA ARG A 115 4.40 18.31 12.91
C ARG A 115 4.13 17.32 11.78
N ARG A 116 4.21 17.79 10.52
CA ARG A 116 4.04 16.95 9.35
C ARG A 116 5.10 15.83 9.27
N SER A 117 6.35 16.13 9.60
CA SER A 117 7.45 15.16 9.54
C SER A 117 7.40 14.08 10.62
N VAL A 118 6.85 14.40 11.80
CA VAL A 118 6.72 13.46 12.93
C VAL A 118 5.44 12.65 12.88
N ALA A 119 4.45 13.07 12.10
CA ALA A 119 3.26 12.28 11.84
C ALA A 119 3.64 11.07 10.97
N LYS A 120 3.74 9.86 11.53
CA LYS A 120 4.20 8.65 10.84
C LYS A 120 3.10 7.61 10.73
#